data_AF-A0A4R7JGW0-F1
#
_entry.id   AF-A0A4R7JGW0-F1
#
_cell.length_a   1.000
_cell.length_b   1.000
_cell.length_c   1.000
_cell.angle_alpha   90.00
_cell.angle_beta   90.00
_cell.angle_gamma   90.00
#
_symmetry.space_group_name_H-M   'P 1'
#
loop_
_entity.id
_entity.type
_entity.pdbx_description
1 polymer ?
#
loop_
_entity_poly.entity_id
_entity_poly.type
_entity_poly.pdbx_seq_one_letter_code
_entity_poly.pdbx_strand_id
1 'polypeptide(L)'
;MHSTVDGFSYGLVTPLVAYLMACLGGALGLRCTARAMLVTRSWRPGWLALGSAAIGSGIWTMHFVAMMGFTIEHTPIRYDWLMTFASLAVAIVMVGVGIFIVGYRGVRGTALFTGGTITGLGIASMHYLGMAGMHLDGQLTYNTFTVGVSVVIAMAAATAALWAAGQVRGFLWSVGAALIMGLAVTGMHYTGMAAVQVHLTGTGEPPVGGSPADLLAPMLIGPLAFLLLAGVVVLFDPQMVMGQPAAPAEQKPGVPAHTGAPRTIRRSAHHPARRTRRPLVHRRPRTPQNR
;
A
#
# COMPACT_ATOMS: atom_id res chain seq x y z
N MET A 1 -10.12 43.67 0.05
CA MET A 1 -9.08 43.52 -0.99
C MET A 1 -8.98 42.03 -1.28
N HIS A 2 -9.29 41.61 -2.51
CA HIS A 2 -9.14 40.21 -2.92
C HIS A 2 -7.66 39.97 -3.17
N SER A 3 -6.97 39.33 -2.23
CA SER A 3 -5.60 38.90 -2.45
C SER A 3 -5.64 37.72 -3.42
N THR A 4 -5.10 37.93 -4.62
CA THR A 4 -4.85 36.88 -5.60
C THR A 4 -3.95 35.84 -4.94
N VAL A 5 -4.47 34.63 -4.74
CA VAL A 5 -3.66 33.50 -4.32
C VAL A 5 -2.78 33.13 -5.52
N ASP A 6 -1.55 33.62 -5.56
CA ASP A 6 -0.56 33.15 -6.52
C ASP A 6 -0.12 31.75 -6.09
N GLY A 7 -0.90 30.73 -6.49
CA GLY A 7 -0.64 29.32 -6.19
C GLY A 7 0.60 28.73 -6.86
N PHE A 8 1.48 29.58 -7.42
CA PHE A 8 2.62 29.19 -8.24
C PHE A 8 3.83 30.11 -8.05
N SER A 9 4.28 30.33 -6.81
CA SER A 9 5.46 31.19 -6.56
C SER A 9 6.74 30.73 -7.29
N TYR A 10 6.82 29.45 -7.66
CA TYR A 10 7.89 28.83 -8.47
C TYR A 10 7.37 28.29 -9.82
N GLY A 11 6.20 28.73 -10.30
CA GLY A 11 5.56 28.22 -11.52
C GLY A 11 5.05 26.78 -11.40
N LEU A 12 4.93 26.08 -12.53
CA LEU A 12 4.47 24.69 -12.61
C LEU A 12 5.42 23.66 -11.96
N VAL A 13 6.61 24.08 -11.52
CA VAL A 13 7.66 23.18 -11.02
C VAL A 13 7.26 22.53 -9.69
N THR A 14 6.73 23.29 -8.73
CA THR A 14 6.31 22.76 -7.43
C THR A 14 5.16 21.73 -7.54
N PRO A 15 4.06 22.00 -8.30
CA PRO A 15 3.05 20.99 -8.60
C PRO A 15 3.60 19.74 -9.27
N LEU A 16 4.54 19.91 -10.21
CA LEU A 16 5.13 18.80 -10.95
C LEU A 16 5.98 17.93 -10.04
N VAL A 17 6.84 18.52 -9.22
CA VAL A 17 7.65 17.79 -8.24
C VAL A 17 6.76 17.09 -7.22
N ALA A 18 5.73 17.78 -6.71
CA ALA A 18 4.74 17.19 -5.81
C ALA A 18 4.08 15.95 -6.45
N TYR A 19 3.60 16.08 -7.69
CA TYR A 19 3.02 14.96 -8.44
C TYR A 19 4.01 13.80 -8.62
N LEU A 20 5.26 14.08 -8.99
CA LEU A 20 6.31 13.06 -9.13
C LEU A 20 6.58 12.33 -7.81
N MET A 21 6.57 13.04 -6.68
CA MET A 21 6.74 12.44 -5.36
C MET A 21 5.57 11.54 -4.96
N ALA A 22 4.33 11.92 -5.28
CA ALA A 22 3.18 11.05 -5.10
C ALA A 22 3.26 9.81 -6.00
N CYS A 23 3.69 9.97 -7.26
CA CYS A 23 3.91 8.85 -8.16
C CYS A 23 4.99 7.90 -7.65
N LEU A 24 6.10 8.44 -7.13
CA LEU A 24 7.19 7.64 -6.56
C LEU A 24 6.71 6.83 -5.36
N GLY A 25 6.07 7.47 -4.37
CA GLY A 25 5.52 6.78 -3.21
C GLY A 25 4.47 5.73 -3.57
N GLY A 26 3.59 6.05 -4.53
CA GLY A 26 2.59 5.12 -5.06
C GLY A 26 3.21 3.92 -5.76
N ALA A 27 4.20 4.13 -6.64
CA ALA A 27 4.90 3.07 -7.34
C ALA A 27 5.62 2.11 -6.39
N LEU A 28 6.36 2.66 -5.42
CA LEU A 28 7.06 1.87 -4.39
C LEU A 28 6.07 1.12 -3.51
N GLY A 29 5.01 1.79 -3.08
CA GLY A 29 3.91 1.21 -2.31
C GLY A 29 3.23 0.02 -2.97
N LEU A 30 2.78 0.22 -4.22
CA LEU A 30 2.14 -0.80 -5.04
C LEU A 30 3.06 -2.02 -5.18
N ARG A 31 4.35 -1.79 -5.43
CA ARG A 31 5.35 -2.85 -5.59
C ARG A 31 5.60 -3.63 -4.32
N CYS A 32 5.81 -2.93 -3.20
CA CYS A 32 5.97 -3.57 -1.89
C CYS A 32 4.73 -4.39 -1.51
N THR A 33 3.54 -3.84 -1.77
CA THR A 33 2.26 -4.52 -1.49
C THR A 33 2.08 -5.76 -2.37
N ALA A 34 2.34 -5.65 -3.68
CA ALA A 34 2.29 -6.78 -4.60
C ALA A 34 3.31 -7.87 -4.21
N ARG A 35 4.54 -7.48 -3.82
CA ARG A 35 5.58 -8.40 -3.35
C ARG A 35 5.15 -9.11 -2.06
N ALA A 36 4.53 -8.39 -1.13
CA ALA A 36 3.99 -8.98 0.10
C ALA A 36 2.92 -10.06 -0.16
N MET A 37 2.29 -10.07 -1.34
CA MET A 37 1.36 -11.13 -1.75
C MET A 37 2.05 -12.37 -2.33
N LEU A 38 3.31 -12.26 -2.76
CA LEU A 38 4.09 -13.33 -3.37
C LEU A 38 5.06 -14.02 -2.40
N VAL A 39 5.49 -13.33 -1.34
CA VAL A 39 6.47 -13.83 -0.37
C VAL A 39 5.80 -14.68 0.73
N THR A 40 6.58 -15.54 1.38
CA THR A 40 6.15 -16.35 2.54
C THR A 40 5.60 -15.49 3.68
N ARG A 41 4.73 -16.10 4.50
CA ARG A 41 3.95 -15.42 5.56
C ARG A 41 4.82 -14.68 6.59
N SER A 42 6.07 -15.10 6.79
CA SER A 42 6.99 -14.50 7.77
C SER A 42 7.52 -13.12 7.32
N TRP A 43 7.80 -12.95 6.03
CA TRP A 43 8.36 -11.70 5.47
C TRP A 43 7.29 -10.74 4.95
N ARG A 44 6.07 -11.24 4.73
CA ARG A 44 4.88 -10.47 4.35
C ARG A 44 4.69 -9.17 5.16
N PRO A 45 4.68 -9.18 6.51
CA PRO A 45 4.46 -7.94 7.27
C PRO A 45 5.54 -6.89 7.04
N GLY A 46 6.80 -7.29 6.82
CA GLY A 46 7.90 -6.36 6.53
C GLY A 46 7.68 -5.61 5.22
N TRP A 47 7.23 -6.31 4.17
CA TRP A 47 6.91 -5.68 2.89
C TRP A 47 5.67 -4.79 2.94
N LEU A 48 4.63 -5.18 3.69
CA LEU A 48 3.45 -4.34 3.89
C LEU A 48 3.80 -3.07 4.69
N ALA A 49 4.65 -3.20 5.72
CA ALA A 49 5.14 -2.05 6.48
C ALA A 49 5.95 -1.11 5.59
N LEU A 50 6.91 -1.63 4.82
CA LEU A 50 7.70 -0.83 3.88
C LEU A 50 6.82 -0.13 2.83
N GLY A 51 5.82 -0.82 2.28
CA GLY A 51 4.86 -0.25 1.33
C GLY A 51 4.01 0.87 1.95
N SER A 52 3.55 0.68 3.18
CA SER A 52 2.77 1.69 3.90
C SER A 52 3.57 2.94 4.23
N ALA A 53 4.84 2.76 4.66
CA ALA A 53 5.76 3.86 4.90
C ALA A 53 6.07 4.60 3.59
N ALA A 54 6.32 3.89 2.49
CA ALA A 54 6.58 4.52 1.19
C ALA A 54 5.38 5.33 0.67
N ILE A 55 4.16 4.80 0.76
CA ILE A 55 2.96 5.54 0.35
C ILE A 55 2.74 6.74 1.27
N GLY A 56 2.80 6.54 2.59
CA GLY A 56 2.61 7.61 3.57
C GLY A 56 3.62 8.74 3.38
N SER A 57 4.91 8.42 3.28
CA SER A 57 5.99 9.39 3.04
C SER A 57 5.88 10.08 1.68
N GLY A 58 5.46 9.39 0.62
CA GLY A 58 5.28 9.98 -0.71
C GLY A 58 4.12 10.97 -0.75
N ILE A 59 2.97 10.60 -0.19
CA ILE A 59 1.79 11.47 -0.12
C ILE A 59 2.07 12.67 0.80
N TRP A 60 2.70 12.45 1.96
CA TRP A 60 3.08 13.53 2.87
C TRP A 60 4.07 14.50 2.21
N THR A 61 5.11 13.98 1.54
CA THR A 61 6.07 14.83 0.83
C THR A 61 5.39 15.60 -0.30
N MET A 62 4.50 14.95 -1.06
CA MET A 62 3.70 15.63 -2.09
C MET A 62 2.91 16.79 -1.49
N HIS A 63 2.21 16.56 -0.37
CA HIS A 63 1.40 17.58 0.28
C HIS A 63 2.25 18.79 0.67
N PHE A 64 3.36 18.60 1.39
CA PHE A 64 4.20 19.72 1.83
C PHE A 64 4.96 20.40 0.68
N VAL A 65 5.36 19.67 -0.37
CA VAL A 65 5.93 20.27 -1.58
C VAL A 65 4.92 21.14 -2.32
N ALA A 66 3.67 20.69 -2.42
CA ALA A 66 2.60 21.49 -3.01
C ALA A 66 2.31 22.73 -2.15
N MET A 67 2.28 22.59 -0.82
CA MET A 67 2.12 23.70 0.12
C MET A 67 3.25 24.74 0.05
N MET A 68 4.50 24.35 -0.20
CA MET A 68 5.59 25.30 -0.46
C MET A 68 5.36 26.13 -1.72
N GLY A 69 4.64 25.59 -2.71
CA GLY A 69 4.24 26.32 -3.91
C GLY A 69 3.15 27.37 -3.67
N PHE A 70 2.36 27.18 -2.61
CA PHE A 70 1.35 28.14 -2.15
C PHE A 70 1.99 29.18 -1.23
N THR A 71 2.39 30.30 -1.82
CA THR A 71 2.78 31.49 -1.06
C THR A 71 1.62 32.47 -1.08
N ILE A 72 1.20 32.93 0.08
CA ILE A 72 0.30 34.08 0.18
C ILE A 72 1.22 35.31 0.30
N GLU A 73 1.09 36.25 -0.63
CA GLU A 73 1.80 37.52 -0.56
C GLU A 73 1.59 38.18 0.81
N HIS A 74 2.70 38.57 1.45
CA HIS A 74 2.75 39.33 2.70
C HIS A 74 2.36 38.62 4.02
N THR A 75 2.35 37.28 4.10
CA THR A 75 2.19 36.60 5.43
C THR A 75 3.10 35.37 5.57
N PRO A 76 4.00 35.33 6.57
CA PRO A 76 4.88 34.20 6.80
C PRO A 76 4.07 33.05 7.40
N ILE A 77 3.98 31.94 6.67
CA ILE A 77 3.32 30.73 7.14
C ILE A 77 4.28 30.01 8.09
N ARG A 78 3.93 29.96 9.37
CA ARG A 78 4.68 29.17 10.36
C ARG A 78 4.10 27.76 10.42
N TYR A 79 4.98 26.77 10.48
CA TYR A 79 4.61 25.37 10.59
C TYR A 79 4.94 24.84 11.98
N ASP A 80 3.98 24.19 12.62
CA ASP A 80 4.23 23.43 13.84
C ASP A 80 4.86 22.07 13.46
N TRP A 81 6.10 21.86 13.90
CA TRP A 81 6.85 20.62 13.65
C TRP A 81 6.12 19.39 14.21
N LEU A 82 5.46 19.50 15.36
CA LEU A 82 4.77 18.40 16.01
C LEU A 82 3.54 17.97 15.21
N MET A 83 2.71 18.91 14.77
CA MET A 83 1.55 18.60 13.92
C MET A 83 1.98 18.05 12.55
N THR A 84 3.07 18.58 12.00
CA THR A 84 3.63 18.17 10.71
C THR A 84 4.14 16.72 10.74
N PHE A 85 4.85 16.31 11.78
CA PHE A 85 5.25 14.92 11.96
C PHE A 85 4.09 14.01 12.43
N ALA A 86 3.14 14.54 13.19
CA ALA A 86 1.93 13.80 13.55
C ALA A 86 1.11 13.45 12.29
N SER A 87 1.02 14.35 11.31
CA SER A 87 0.33 14.08 10.04
C SER A 87 1.03 12.98 9.24
N LEU A 88 2.37 12.94 9.23
CA LEU A 88 3.13 11.83 8.66
C LEU A 88 2.82 10.50 9.35
N ALA A 89 2.83 10.49 10.69
CA ALA A 89 2.53 9.29 11.47
C ALA A 89 1.11 8.78 11.20
N VAL A 90 0.12 9.67 11.18
CA VAL A 90 -1.27 9.33 10.84
C VAL A 90 -1.37 8.74 9.45
N ALA A 91 -0.69 9.32 8.44
CA ALA A 91 -0.67 8.77 7.10
C ALA A 91 -0.10 7.35 7.08
N ILE A 92 1.08 7.13 7.66
CA ILE A 92 1.73 5.80 7.65
C ILE A 92 0.86 4.76 8.35
N VAL A 93 0.30 5.08 9.52
CA VAL A 93 -0.53 4.15 10.30
C VAL A 93 -1.82 3.82 9.55
N MET A 94 -2.57 4.82 9.09
CA MET A 94 -3.86 4.60 8.44
C MET A 94 -3.72 3.91 7.08
N VAL A 95 -2.73 4.32 6.28
CA VAL A 95 -2.38 3.63 5.03
C VAL A 95 -1.95 2.20 5.33
N GLY A 96 -1.13 2.00 6.37
CA GLY A 96 -0.72 0.69 6.86
C GLY A 96 -1.90 -0.21 7.21
N VAL A 97 -2.85 0.27 8.02
CA VAL A 97 -4.05 -0.51 8.37
C VAL A 97 -4.79 -0.97 7.11
N GLY A 98 -5.02 -0.08 6.14
CA GLY A 98 -5.72 -0.46 4.91
C GLY A 98 -4.95 -1.47 4.05
N ILE A 99 -3.63 -1.28 3.89
CA ILE A 99 -2.76 -2.22 3.17
C ILE A 99 -2.67 -3.57 3.88
N PHE A 100 -2.62 -3.60 5.21
CA PHE A 100 -2.61 -4.85 5.98
C PHE A 100 -3.94 -5.58 5.85
N ILE A 101 -5.08 -4.88 5.90
CA ILE A 101 -6.39 -5.50 5.67
C ILE A 101 -6.42 -6.18 4.30
N VAL A 102 -6.05 -5.46 3.24
CA VAL A 102 -6.07 -5.98 1.87
C VAL A 102 -5.00 -7.04 1.65
N GLY A 103 -3.83 -6.89 2.27
CA GLY A 103 -2.78 -7.89 2.27
C GLY A 103 -3.29 -9.22 2.84
N TYR A 104 -3.83 -9.23 4.05
CA TYR A 104 -4.24 -10.48 4.69
C TYR A 104 -5.58 -11.04 4.22
N ARG A 105 -6.56 -10.19 3.88
CA ARG A 105 -7.92 -10.63 3.49
C ARG A 105 -8.18 -10.62 1.99
N GLY A 106 -7.24 -10.12 1.19
CA GLY A 106 -7.35 -10.06 -0.26
C GLY A 106 -7.96 -8.77 -0.80
N VAL A 107 -7.91 -8.63 -2.13
CA VAL A 107 -8.19 -7.40 -2.89
C VAL A 107 -9.62 -7.33 -3.42
N ARG A 108 -10.57 -8.05 -2.80
CA ARG A 108 -11.97 -8.16 -3.26
C ARG A 108 -12.96 -7.98 -2.11
N GLY A 109 -14.15 -7.50 -2.46
CA GLY A 109 -15.29 -7.41 -1.55
C GLY A 109 -15.07 -6.43 -0.39
N THR A 110 -15.48 -6.85 0.81
CA THR A 110 -15.48 -6.00 2.00
C THR A 110 -14.08 -5.55 2.40
N ALA A 111 -13.06 -6.40 2.26
CA ALA A 111 -11.68 -6.06 2.63
C ALA A 111 -11.14 -4.87 1.84
N LEU A 112 -11.40 -4.83 0.52
CA LEU A 112 -11.00 -3.72 -0.35
C LEU A 112 -11.74 -2.43 0.03
N PHE A 113 -13.05 -2.51 0.27
CA PHE A 113 -13.85 -1.35 0.65
C PHE A 113 -13.40 -0.79 2.00
N THR A 114 -13.24 -1.65 3.02
CA THR A 114 -12.79 -1.22 4.35
C THR A 114 -11.36 -0.69 4.31
N GLY A 115 -10.46 -1.36 3.58
CA GLY A 115 -9.07 -0.94 3.46
C GLY A 115 -8.95 0.40 2.72
N GLY A 116 -9.67 0.55 1.61
CA GLY A 116 -9.69 1.77 0.81
C GLY A 116 -10.31 2.96 1.56
N THR A 117 -11.38 2.72 2.31
CA THR A 117 -12.00 3.75 3.16
C THR A 117 -11.04 4.22 4.25
N ILE A 118 -10.40 3.29 4.98
CA ILE A 118 -9.45 3.63 6.05
C ILE A 118 -8.23 4.36 5.47
N THR A 119 -7.64 3.84 4.39
CA THR A 119 -6.52 4.49 3.71
C THR A 119 -6.90 5.89 3.22
N GLY A 120 -8.06 6.06 2.58
CA GLY A 120 -8.54 7.36 2.09
C GLY A 120 -8.80 8.36 3.20
N LEU A 121 -9.44 7.93 4.29
CA LEU A 121 -9.62 8.75 5.49
C LEU A 121 -8.26 9.13 6.10
N GLY A 122 -7.27 8.24 6.06
CA GLY A 122 -5.91 8.54 6.49
C GLY A 122 -5.24 9.63 5.66
N ILE A 123 -5.37 9.55 4.34
CA ILE A 123 -4.84 10.56 3.41
C ILE A 123 -5.53 11.92 3.65
N ALA A 124 -6.86 11.93 3.77
CA ALA A 124 -7.62 13.14 4.06
C ALA A 124 -7.25 13.72 5.44
N SER A 125 -7.14 12.87 6.47
CA SER A 125 -6.73 13.27 7.82
C SER A 125 -5.32 13.88 7.80
N MET A 126 -4.37 13.28 7.10
CA MET A 126 -3.02 13.84 6.96
C MET A 126 -3.06 15.21 6.27
N HIS A 127 -3.85 15.34 5.20
CA HIS A 127 -4.00 16.61 4.49
C HIS A 127 -4.54 17.72 5.41
N TYR A 128 -5.66 17.47 6.10
CA TYR A 128 -6.26 18.49 6.98
C TYR A 128 -5.47 18.73 8.26
N LEU A 129 -4.77 17.72 8.79
CA LEU A 129 -3.88 17.89 9.94
C LEU A 129 -2.62 18.67 9.56
N GLY A 130 -2.09 18.48 8.34
CA GLY A 130 -1.03 19.30 7.77
C GLY A 130 -1.45 20.76 7.63
N MET A 131 -2.67 21.00 7.12
CA MET A 131 -3.26 22.34 7.05
C MET A 131 -3.50 22.97 8.43
N ALA A 132 -3.94 22.18 9.42
CA ALA A 132 -4.15 22.67 10.79
C ALA A 132 -2.82 23.06 11.49
N GLY A 133 -1.70 22.47 11.07
CA GLY A 133 -0.37 22.84 11.54
C GLY A 133 0.15 24.17 10.99
N MET A 134 -0.54 24.77 10.01
CA MET A 134 -0.20 26.08 9.46
C MET A 134 -0.78 27.19 10.33
N HIS A 135 0.11 28.07 10.78
CA HIS A 135 -0.28 29.31 11.42
C HIS A 135 -0.06 30.45 10.43
N LEU A 136 -1.16 31.12 10.08
CA LEU A 136 -1.20 32.31 9.25
C LEU A 136 -2.02 33.40 9.95
N ASP A 137 -1.64 34.66 9.77
CA ASP A 137 -2.32 35.82 10.34
C ASP A 137 -3.63 36.11 9.58
N GLY A 138 -4.61 35.22 9.74
CA GLY A 138 -5.90 35.27 9.06
C GLY A 138 -6.81 34.11 9.47
N GLN A 139 -8.09 34.18 9.11
CA GLN A 139 -9.02 33.08 9.35
C GLN A 139 -9.15 32.21 8.10
N LEU A 140 -8.86 30.91 8.27
CA LEU A 140 -9.14 29.88 7.27
C LEU A 140 -10.59 29.41 7.42
N THR A 141 -11.44 29.82 6.49
CA THR A 141 -12.80 29.29 6.38
C THR A 141 -12.85 28.14 5.38
N TYR A 142 -13.46 27.03 5.77
CA TYR A 142 -13.56 25.82 4.94
C TYR A 142 -14.99 25.65 4.42
N ASN A 143 -15.15 25.41 3.13
CA ASN A 143 -16.42 24.94 2.60
C ASN A 143 -16.59 23.44 2.89
N THR A 144 -17.49 23.09 3.81
CA THR A 144 -17.75 21.70 4.24
C THR A 144 -18.11 20.78 3.07
N PHE A 145 -18.80 21.28 2.04
CA PHE A 145 -19.14 20.48 0.87
C PHE A 145 -17.90 20.11 0.05
N THR A 146 -17.03 21.08 -0.25
CA THR A 146 -15.81 20.84 -1.01
C THR A 146 -14.82 19.95 -0.23
N VAL A 147 -14.78 20.08 1.10
CA VAL A 147 -14.06 19.15 2.00
C VAL A 147 -14.64 17.74 1.89
N GLY A 148 -15.97 17.59 1.90
CA GLY A 148 -16.60 16.28 1.69
C GLY A 148 -16.23 15.66 0.34
N VAL A 149 -16.20 16.45 -0.73
CA VAL A 149 -15.79 16.00 -2.06
C VAL A 149 -14.33 15.53 -2.08
N SER A 150 -13.41 16.27 -1.46
CA SER A 150 -11.99 15.87 -1.37
C SER A 150 -11.83 14.53 -0.65
N VAL A 151 -12.56 14.32 0.46
CA VAL A 151 -12.55 13.06 1.23
C VAL A 151 -13.07 11.90 0.39
N VAL A 152 -14.14 12.10 -0.38
CA VAL A 152 -14.66 11.08 -1.30
C VAL A 152 -13.64 10.74 -2.39
N ILE A 153 -12.98 11.74 -2.96
CA ILE A 153 -11.90 11.52 -3.93
C ILE A 153 -10.76 10.73 -3.28
N ALA A 154 -10.37 11.05 -2.04
CA ALA A 154 -9.33 10.31 -1.31
C ALA A 154 -9.70 8.83 -1.13
N MET A 155 -10.94 8.54 -0.71
CA MET A 155 -11.43 7.17 -0.54
C MET A 155 -11.48 6.41 -1.86
N ALA A 156 -11.96 7.05 -2.93
CA ALA A 156 -11.99 6.44 -4.26
C ALA A 156 -10.56 6.15 -4.78
N ALA A 157 -9.65 7.11 -4.66
CA ALA A 157 -8.26 6.98 -5.06
C ALA A 157 -7.54 5.86 -4.27
N ALA A 158 -7.72 5.83 -2.95
CA ALA A 158 -7.16 4.80 -2.09
C ALA A 158 -7.72 3.40 -2.40
N THR A 159 -9.02 3.30 -2.68
CA THR A 159 -9.65 2.03 -3.06
C THR A 159 -9.11 1.54 -4.41
N ALA A 160 -9.01 2.43 -5.40
CA ALA A 160 -8.43 2.12 -6.71
C ALA A 160 -6.96 1.69 -6.59
N ALA A 161 -6.18 2.35 -5.72
CA ALA A 161 -4.80 2.03 -5.43
C ALA A 161 -4.64 0.61 -4.87
N LEU A 162 -5.41 0.27 -3.84
CA LEU A 162 -5.36 -1.06 -3.22
C LEU A 162 -5.84 -2.16 -4.18
N TRP A 163 -6.83 -1.84 -5.02
CA TRP A 163 -7.27 -2.75 -6.08
C TRP A 163 -6.17 -2.97 -7.12
N ALA A 164 -5.52 -1.91 -7.56
CA ALA A 164 -4.40 -1.96 -8.50
C ALA A 164 -3.22 -2.76 -7.92
N ALA A 165 -2.91 -2.62 -6.63
CA ALA A 165 -1.87 -3.39 -5.96
C ALA A 165 -2.06 -4.93 -6.08
N GLY A 166 -3.32 -5.36 -6.15
CA GLY A 166 -3.69 -6.77 -6.29
C GLY A 166 -3.74 -7.30 -7.72
N GLN A 167 -3.96 -6.42 -8.69
CA GLN A 167 -4.27 -6.80 -10.08
C GLN A 167 -3.13 -6.49 -11.06
N VAL A 168 -2.35 -5.46 -10.76
CA VAL A 168 -1.29 -4.98 -11.65
C VAL A 168 -0.09 -5.91 -11.58
N ARG A 169 0.24 -6.52 -12.71
CA ARG A 169 1.44 -7.35 -12.89
C ARG A 169 2.35 -6.70 -13.92
N GLY A 170 3.63 -6.56 -13.56
CA GLY A 170 4.66 -6.02 -14.45
C GLY A 170 4.97 -4.53 -14.25
N PHE A 171 6.18 -4.15 -14.67
CA PHE A 171 6.76 -2.82 -14.45
C PHE A 171 5.91 -1.70 -15.08
N LEU A 172 5.53 -1.84 -16.35
CA LEU A 172 4.82 -0.80 -17.11
C LEU A 172 3.43 -0.49 -16.53
N TRP A 173 2.69 -1.54 -16.18
CA TRP A 173 1.37 -1.39 -15.54
C TRP A 173 1.47 -0.78 -14.15
N SER A 174 2.52 -1.12 -13.38
CA SER A 174 2.78 -0.50 -12.07
C SER A 174 3.10 0.98 -12.19
N VAL A 175 3.84 1.38 -13.22
CA VAL A 175 4.10 2.80 -13.52
C VAL A 175 2.79 3.50 -13.90
N GLY A 176 2.00 2.93 -14.81
CA GLY A 176 0.70 3.51 -15.20
C GLY A 176 -0.25 3.70 -14.02
N ALA A 177 -0.37 2.68 -13.15
CA ALA A 177 -1.18 2.77 -11.93
C ALA A 177 -0.67 3.85 -10.95
N ALA A 178 0.65 3.96 -10.79
CA ALA A 178 1.26 4.98 -9.95
C ALA A 178 1.04 6.41 -10.46
N LEU A 179 1.07 6.63 -11.79
CA LEU A 179 0.76 7.92 -12.39
C LEU A 179 -0.70 8.32 -12.15
N ILE A 180 -1.64 7.40 -12.38
CA ILE A 180 -3.07 7.64 -12.13
C ILE A 180 -3.33 7.91 -10.64
N MET A 181 -2.69 7.15 -9.75
CA MET A 181 -2.76 7.39 -8.32
C MET A 181 -2.19 8.76 -7.94
N GLY A 182 -1.01 9.11 -8.45
CA GLY A 182 -0.41 10.43 -8.24
C GLY A 182 -1.37 11.53 -8.64
N LEU A 183 -2.01 11.40 -9.80
CA LEU A 183 -2.96 12.39 -10.31
C LEU A 183 -4.17 12.51 -9.40
N ALA A 184 -4.71 11.38 -8.92
CA ALA A 184 -5.86 11.37 -8.03
C ALA A 184 -5.55 11.98 -6.65
N VAL A 185 -4.40 11.67 -6.07
CA VAL A 185 -4.00 12.22 -4.76
C VAL A 185 -3.66 13.71 -4.89
N THR A 186 -2.94 14.11 -5.93
CA THR A 186 -2.67 15.53 -6.22
C THR A 186 -3.97 16.29 -6.50
N GLY A 187 -4.92 15.68 -7.24
CA GLY A 187 -6.24 16.25 -7.47
C GLY A 187 -7.04 16.44 -6.18
N MET A 188 -6.99 15.47 -5.26
CA MET A 188 -7.60 15.61 -3.94
C MET A 188 -6.99 16.78 -3.16
N HIS A 189 -5.66 16.90 -3.17
CA HIS A 189 -4.96 17.98 -2.50
C HIS A 189 -5.40 19.36 -3.02
N TYR A 190 -5.41 19.56 -4.34
CA TYR A 190 -5.87 20.83 -4.92
C TYR A 190 -7.38 21.08 -4.73
N THR A 191 -8.20 20.03 -4.71
CA THR A 191 -9.63 20.15 -4.38
C THR A 191 -9.80 20.58 -2.91
N GLY A 192 -9.00 20.03 -2.01
CA GLY A 192 -8.95 20.43 -0.60
C GLY A 192 -8.51 21.89 -0.44
N MET A 193 -7.49 22.32 -1.18
CA MET A 193 -7.04 23.73 -1.20
C MET A 193 -8.10 24.67 -1.78
N ALA A 194 -8.83 24.27 -2.83
CA ALA A 194 -9.94 25.04 -3.38
C ALA A 194 -11.12 25.20 -2.39
N ALA A 195 -11.20 24.35 -1.36
CA ALA A 195 -12.18 24.49 -0.28
C ALA A 195 -11.83 25.62 0.71
N VAL A 196 -10.60 26.10 0.69
CA VAL A 196 -10.07 27.07 1.65
C VAL A 196 -10.29 28.48 1.14
N GLN A 197 -11.02 29.27 1.92
CA GLN A 197 -11.14 30.70 1.74
C GLN A 197 -10.33 31.40 2.84
N VAL A 198 -9.34 32.20 2.44
CA VAL A 198 -8.47 32.94 3.35
C VAL A 198 -9.05 34.35 3.52
N HIS A 199 -9.51 34.68 4.72
CA HIS A 199 -9.85 36.05 5.09
C HIS A 199 -8.68 36.66 5.87
N LEU A 200 -7.88 37.48 5.20
CA LEU A 200 -6.79 38.23 5.83
C LEU A 200 -7.37 39.35 6.68
N THR A 201 -7.08 39.33 7.98
CA THR A 201 -7.51 40.38 8.92
C THR A 201 -6.27 41.16 9.36
N GLY A 202 -5.81 42.11 8.55
CA GLY A 202 -4.74 43.01 8.99
C GLY A 202 -4.02 43.76 7.86
N THR A 203 -3.99 45.09 7.97
CA THR A 203 -3.09 46.02 7.25
C THR A 203 -1.76 46.18 8.01
N GLY A 204 -1.12 45.07 8.38
CA GLY A 204 0.11 45.06 9.17
C GLY A 204 1.36 45.09 8.29
N GLU A 205 2.38 45.83 8.71
CA GLU A 205 3.70 45.99 8.08
C GLU A 205 4.31 44.68 7.54
N PRO A 206 5.16 44.75 6.49
CA PRO A 206 5.82 43.57 5.94
C PRO A 206 6.62 42.85 7.04
N PRO A 207 6.24 41.63 7.42
CA PRO A 207 6.90 40.93 8.51
C PRO A 207 8.28 40.42 8.07
N VAL A 208 9.28 40.66 8.92
CA VAL A 208 10.62 40.09 8.80
C VAL A 208 10.57 38.63 9.28
N GLY A 209 10.36 37.70 8.36
CA GLY A 209 10.37 36.26 8.61
C GLY A 209 10.90 35.50 7.41
N GLY A 210 11.75 34.48 7.66
CA GLY A 210 12.35 33.64 6.60
C GLY A 210 11.30 32.97 5.72
N SER A 211 11.69 32.56 4.51
CA SER A 211 10.76 31.95 3.56
C SER A 211 10.15 30.67 4.18
N PRO A 212 8.86 30.36 3.97
CA PRO A 212 8.27 29.08 4.36
C PRO A 212 9.08 27.87 3.86
N ALA A 213 9.78 28.05 2.73
CA ALA A 213 10.69 27.05 2.16
C ALA A 213 11.91 26.77 3.07
N ASP A 214 12.42 27.76 3.80
CA ASP A 214 13.62 27.60 4.64
C ASP A 214 13.33 26.72 5.88
N LEU A 215 12.08 26.74 6.38
CA LEU A 215 11.65 25.83 7.45
C LEU A 215 11.26 24.44 6.92
N LEU A 216 10.53 24.37 5.80
CA LEU A 216 10.01 23.09 5.32
C LEU A 216 11.06 22.23 4.59
N ALA A 217 11.99 22.83 3.85
CA ALA A 217 12.95 22.08 3.04
C ALA A 217 13.81 21.08 3.86
N PRO A 218 14.34 21.42 5.05
CA PRO A 218 15.08 20.47 5.87
C PRO A 218 14.24 19.27 6.34
N MET A 219 12.94 19.48 6.61
CA MET A 219 12.07 18.37 7.06
C MET A 219 11.84 17.33 5.97
N LEU A 220 11.79 17.77 4.72
CA LEU A 220 11.52 16.90 3.57
C LEU A 220 12.70 15.96 3.27
N ILE A 221 13.91 16.29 3.74
CA ILE A 221 15.12 15.49 3.51
C ILE A 221 14.94 14.06 4.03
N GLY A 222 14.39 13.88 5.23
CA GLY A 222 14.24 12.56 5.85
C GLY A 222 13.32 11.64 5.04
N PRO A 223 12.06 12.02 4.78
CA PRO A 223 11.13 11.24 3.97
C PRO A 223 11.60 11.04 2.52
N LEU A 224 12.25 12.04 1.91
CA LEU A 224 12.85 11.90 0.58
C LEU A 224 13.98 10.86 0.57
N ALA A 225 14.92 10.95 1.51
CA ALA A 225 16.00 9.98 1.64
C ALA A 225 15.46 8.56 1.87
N PHE A 226 14.41 8.44 2.71
CA PHE A 226 13.71 7.17 2.92
C PHE A 226 13.09 6.62 1.63
N LEU A 227 12.39 7.45 0.84
CA LEU A 227 11.79 7.05 -0.44
C LEU A 227 12.86 6.60 -1.45
N LEU A 228 13.99 7.31 -1.52
CA LEU A 228 15.10 6.93 -2.38
C LEU A 228 15.71 5.60 -1.94
N LEU A 229 15.94 5.41 -0.64
CA LEU A 229 16.46 4.15 -0.10
C LEU A 229 15.49 2.98 -0.33
N ALA A 230 14.20 3.18 -0.07
CA ALA A 230 13.16 2.20 -0.37
C ALA A 230 13.11 1.90 -1.87
N GLY A 231 13.29 2.91 -2.72
CA GLY A 231 13.42 2.78 -4.16
C GLY A 231 14.59 1.90 -4.57
N VAL A 232 15.77 2.14 -4.00
CA VAL A 232 16.95 1.30 -4.20
C VAL A 232 16.65 -0.14 -3.78
N VAL A 233 16.12 -0.38 -2.57
CA VAL A 233 15.76 -1.73 -2.09
C VAL A 233 14.80 -2.44 -3.06
N VAL A 234 13.79 -1.73 -3.57
CA VAL A 234 12.80 -2.29 -4.50
C VAL A 234 13.39 -2.52 -5.90
N LEU A 235 14.32 -1.69 -6.36
CA LEU A 235 14.96 -1.80 -7.68
C LEU A 235 16.01 -2.92 -7.71
N PHE A 236 16.74 -3.08 -6.61
CA PHE A 236 17.75 -4.12 -6.41
C PHE A 236 17.17 -5.46 -5.93
N ASP A 237 15.84 -5.64 -5.85
CA ASP A 237 15.23 -6.97 -5.71
C ASP A 237 15.20 -7.64 -7.11
N PRO A 238 16.15 -8.56 -7.42
CA PRO A 238 16.30 -9.16 -8.76
C PRO A 238 15.07 -9.99 -9.19
N GLN A 239 14.17 -10.36 -8.28
CA GLN A 239 12.94 -11.08 -8.62
C GLN A 239 11.82 -10.17 -9.14
N MET A 240 12.05 -8.86 -9.24
CA MET A 240 11.09 -7.87 -9.74
C MET A 240 11.36 -7.43 -11.19
N VAL A 241 12.57 -7.69 -11.71
CA VAL A 241 12.98 -7.37 -13.10
C VAL A 241 12.78 -8.57 -14.03
N MET A 242 13.03 -9.78 -13.55
CA MET A 242 12.71 -11.01 -14.26
C MET A 242 11.40 -11.56 -13.70
N GLY A 243 10.35 -11.61 -14.51
CA GLY A 243 9.12 -12.34 -14.19
C GLY A 243 9.35 -13.86 -14.13
N GLN A 244 10.31 -14.30 -13.31
CA GLN A 244 10.50 -15.71 -13.05
C GLN A 244 9.39 -16.16 -12.10
N PRO A 245 8.63 -17.22 -12.46
CA PRO A 245 7.73 -17.86 -11.52
C PRO A 245 8.56 -18.23 -10.30
N ALA A 246 8.03 -17.92 -9.11
CA ALA A 246 8.62 -18.38 -7.86
C ALA A 246 8.96 -19.87 -8.03
N ALA A 247 10.25 -20.19 -7.93
CA ALA A 247 10.67 -21.58 -7.91
C ALA A 247 9.84 -22.29 -6.83
N PRO A 248 9.25 -23.46 -7.12
CA PRO A 248 8.49 -24.21 -6.13
C PRO A 248 9.34 -24.29 -4.87
N ALA A 249 8.77 -23.91 -3.74
CA ALA A 249 9.44 -23.95 -2.45
C ALA A 249 10.18 -25.28 -2.34
N GLU A 250 11.52 -25.22 -2.31
CA GLU A 250 12.35 -26.39 -2.15
C GLU A 250 11.97 -27.01 -0.82
N GLN A 251 11.19 -28.08 -0.90
CA GLN A 251 10.79 -28.88 0.22
C GLN A 251 12.05 -29.58 0.68
N LYS A 252 12.80 -28.93 1.58
CA LYS A 252 13.94 -29.52 2.29
C LYS A 252 13.51 -30.92 2.72
N PRO A 253 14.19 -32.00 2.28
CA PRO A 253 13.89 -33.35 2.70
C PRO A 253 13.97 -33.39 4.22
N GLY A 254 12.82 -33.62 4.85
CA GLY A 254 12.71 -33.74 6.29
C GLY A 254 13.62 -34.85 6.80
N VAL A 255 14.10 -34.62 8.02
CA VAL A 255 14.68 -35.64 8.91
C VAL A 255 13.92 -36.97 8.75
N PRO A 256 14.60 -38.12 8.58
CA PRO A 256 13.92 -39.38 8.31
C PRO A 256 12.99 -39.72 9.47
N ALA A 257 11.71 -39.92 9.16
CA ALA A 257 10.80 -40.61 10.05
C ALA A 257 11.36 -42.03 10.27
N HIS A 258 11.63 -42.39 11.53
CA HIS A 258 12.00 -43.75 11.91
C HIS A 258 10.96 -44.72 11.34
N THR A 259 11.34 -45.46 10.30
CA THR A 259 10.57 -46.59 9.80
C THR A 259 10.85 -47.75 10.75
N GLY A 260 9.85 -48.12 11.55
CA GLY A 260 9.88 -49.34 12.34
C GLY A 260 10.19 -50.53 11.43
N ALA A 261 11.28 -51.23 11.75
CA ALA A 261 11.76 -52.38 11.01
C ALA A 261 10.71 -53.51 10.94
N PRO A 262 10.43 -54.09 9.77
CA PRO A 262 9.76 -55.38 9.69
C PRO A 262 10.78 -56.48 10.03
N ARG A 263 10.54 -57.11 11.17
CA ARG A 263 11.29 -58.27 11.68
C ARG A 263 11.12 -59.46 10.73
N THR A 264 12.18 -59.79 10.01
CA THR A 264 12.31 -60.99 9.16
C THR A 264 12.29 -62.26 10.01
N ILE A 265 11.19 -63.01 9.97
CA ILE A 265 11.17 -64.40 10.45
C ILE A 265 11.43 -65.33 9.26
N ARG A 266 12.68 -65.78 9.20
CA ARG A 266 13.16 -66.92 8.41
C ARG A 266 12.43 -68.18 8.86
N ARG A 267 11.72 -68.85 7.95
CA ARG A 267 11.32 -70.26 8.13
C ARG A 267 11.56 -71.06 6.85
N SER A 268 12.45 -72.04 7.01
CA SER A 268 13.00 -72.93 6.02
C SER A 268 11.96 -73.84 5.37
N ALA A 269 12.24 -74.22 4.12
CA ALA A 269 11.52 -75.17 3.29
C ALA A 269 11.34 -76.55 3.94
N HIS A 270 10.26 -77.26 3.61
CA HIS A 270 10.20 -78.71 3.38
C HIS A 270 8.89 -79.10 2.65
N HIS A 271 9.04 -79.78 1.52
CA HIS A 271 8.05 -80.61 0.80
C HIS A 271 8.29 -82.08 1.23
N PRO A 272 7.51 -83.11 0.81
CA PRO A 272 6.08 -83.28 0.51
C PRO A 272 5.47 -84.52 1.24
N ALA A 273 4.16 -84.82 1.07
CA ALA A 273 3.59 -86.16 0.79
C ALA A 273 2.13 -86.40 1.27
N ARG A 274 1.27 -86.73 0.29
CA ARG A 274 0.33 -87.88 0.20
C ARG A 274 -0.83 -88.08 1.20
N ARG A 275 -1.98 -88.40 0.57
CA ARG A 275 -3.05 -89.38 0.92
C ARG A 275 -4.42 -88.85 1.41
N THR A 276 -5.38 -88.92 0.47
CA THR A 276 -6.72 -89.54 0.55
C THR A 276 -7.68 -89.21 1.70
N ARG A 277 -8.84 -88.61 1.38
CA ARG A 277 -10.18 -89.27 1.41
C ARG A 277 -11.31 -88.30 1.00
N ARG A 278 -12.11 -88.73 0.03
CA ARG A 278 -13.53 -88.36 -0.23
C ARG A 278 -14.42 -89.04 0.87
N PRO A 279 -15.77 -88.90 0.91
CA PRO A 279 -16.71 -88.04 0.16
C PRO A 279 -17.83 -87.42 1.05
N LEU A 280 -18.77 -86.66 0.45
CA LEU A 280 -20.26 -86.80 0.52
C LEU A 280 -20.93 -85.46 0.11
N VAL A 281 -21.67 -85.42 -1.02
CA VAL A 281 -23.16 -85.35 -1.11
C VAL A 281 -23.66 -83.89 -0.98
N HIS A 282 -24.41 -83.27 -1.91
CA HIS A 282 -25.67 -83.68 -2.55
C HIS A 282 -25.86 -82.87 -3.85
N ARG A 283 -26.26 -83.51 -4.95
CA ARG A 283 -26.67 -82.86 -6.22
C ARG A 283 -28.10 -83.31 -6.50
N ARG A 284 -29.06 -82.38 -6.57
CA ARG A 284 -30.41 -82.62 -7.13
C ARG A 284 -30.55 -81.98 -8.51
N PRO A 285 -31.39 -82.54 -9.41
CA PRO A 285 -31.34 -82.28 -10.85
C PRO A 285 -32.57 -81.50 -11.38
N ARG A 286 -32.55 -81.23 -12.71
CA ARG A 286 -33.63 -80.78 -13.64
C ARG A 286 -33.54 -79.30 -14.02
N THR A 287 -33.63 -78.82 -15.26
CA THR A 287 -33.69 -79.30 -16.66
C THR A 287 -33.64 -77.99 -17.48
N PRO A 288 -33.05 -77.94 -18.70
CA PRO A 288 -33.16 -76.77 -19.57
C PRO A 288 -34.33 -76.94 -20.55
N GLN A 289 -35.06 -75.87 -20.84
CA GLN A 289 -35.95 -75.82 -22.01
C GLN A 289 -35.88 -74.42 -22.65
N ASN A 290 -35.36 -74.39 -23.87
CA ASN A 290 -35.43 -73.29 -24.81
C ASN A 290 -36.87 -73.09 -25.31
N ARG A 291 -37.26 -71.83 -25.50
CA ARG A 291 -37.86 -71.35 -26.75
C ARG A 291 -37.56 -69.86 -26.92
#